data_AF-A0A8J8GCV9-F1
#
_entry.id   AF-A0A8J8GCV9-F1
#
_cell.length_a   1.000
_cell.length_b   1.000
_cell.length_c   1.000
_cell.angle_alpha   90.00
_cell.angle_beta   90.00
_cell.angle_gamma   90.00
#
_symmetry.space_group_name_H-M   'P 1'
#
loop_
_entity.id
_entity.type
_entity.pdbx_description
1 polymer ?
#
loop_
_entity_poly.entity_id
_entity_poly.type
_entity_poly.pdbx_seq_one_letter_code
_entity_poly.pdbx_strand_id
1 'polypeptide(L)'
;MIITILIILGIIIFFFLKDRDKSLENQVDTKGGIRNKYKLLVEFLSNHPNANITKITRDYIKIDCIMQTTSATYEILQNFNQVEVFWYSNLGLMGQHKLKWSFNSNTSQEQMIEKIHKDLNDYEERLF
;
A
#
# COMPACT_ATOMS: atom_id res chain seq x y z
N MET A 1 -2.76 40.92 2.50
CA MET A 1 -3.33 39.78 3.26
C MET A 1 -3.46 38.53 2.39
N ILE A 2 -4.21 38.55 1.28
CA ILE A 2 -4.36 37.37 0.39
C ILE A 2 -3.02 36.91 -0.21
N ILE A 3 -2.20 37.82 -0.73
CA ILE A 3 -0.87 37.51 -1.29
C ILE A 3 0.04 36.87 -0.22
N THR A 4 0.01 37.40 1.00
CA THR A 4 0.78 36.87 2.13
C THR A 4 0.36 35.44 2.50
N ILE A 5 -0.94 35.16 2.48
CA ILE A 5 -1.48 33.81 2.72
C ILE A 5 -1.02 32.84 1.62
N LEU A 6 -1.04 33.26 0.36
CA LEU A 6 -0.57 32.44 -0.76
C LEU A 6 0.92 32.12 -0.67
N ILE A 7 1.75 33.08 -0.24
CA ILE A 7 3.18 32.87 -0.01
C ILE A 7 3.40 31.85 1.12
N ILE A 8 2.69 32.00 2.25
CA ILE A 8 2.79 31.06 3.37
C ILE A 8 2.36 29.65 2.95
N LEU A 9 1.25 29.53 2.21
CA LEU A 9 0.76 28.25 1.70
C LEU A 9 1.79 27.59 0.77
N GLY A 10 2.39 28.37 -0.13
CA GLY A 10 3.43 27.91 -1.03
C GLY A 10 4.67 27.38 -0.30
N ILE A 11 5.12 28.09 0.75
CA ILE A 11 6.25 27.65 1.58
C ILE A 11 5.93 26.34 2.29
N ILE A 12 4.73 26.20 2.88
CA ILE A 12 4.30 24.98 3.57
C ILE A 12 4.30 23.78 2.60
N ILE A 13 3.71 23.96 1.41
CA ILE A 13 3.65 22.91 0.38
C ILE A 13 5.08 22.53 -0.05
N PHE A 14 5.95 23.51 -0.28
CA PHE A 14 7.33 23.26 -0.70
C PHE A 14 8.11 22.45 0.35
N PHE A 15 8.03 22.83 1.63
CA PHE A 15 8.68 22.08 2.70
C PHE A 15 8.11 20.67 2.83
N PHE A 16 6.79 20.51 2.74
CA PHE A 16 6.14 19.21 2.79
C PHE A 16 6.59 18.26 1.68
N LEU A 17 6.69 18.76 0.44
CA LEU A 17 7.18 17.97 -0.69
C LEU A 17 8.65 17.57 -0.51
N LYS A 18 9.50 18.50 -0.07
CA LYS A 18 10.92 18.23 0.20
C LYS A 18 11.12 17.18 1.30
N ASP A 19 10.32 17.27 2.36
CA ASP A 19 10.39 16.32 3.47
C ASP A 19 9.89 14.93 3.06
N ARG A 20 8.86 14.86 2.21
CA ARG A 20 8.41 13.59 1.60
C ARG A 20 9.51 12.96 0.74
N ASP A 21 10.15 13.75 -0.13
CA ASP A 21 11.21 13.25 -1.02
C ASP A 21 12.39 12.69 -0.24
N LYS A 22 12.84 13.39 0.81
CA LYS A 22 13.90 12.90 1.71
C LYS A 22 13.48 11.62 2.43
N SER A 23 12.22 11.51 2.81
CA SER A 23 11.70 10.32 3.48
C SER A 23 11.72 9.09 2.55
N LEU A 24 11.30 9.28 1.29
CA LEU A 24 11.32 8.23 0.27
C LEU A 24 12.75 7.83 -0.10
N GLU A 25 13.66 8.78 -0.23
CA GLU A 25 15.07 8.51 -0.48
C GLU A 25 15.66 7.60 0.60
N ASN A 26 15.51 8.01 1.87
CA ASN A 26 16.10 7.29 3.00
C ASN A 26 15.48 5.92 3.25
N GLN A 27 14.19 5.74 2.98
CA GLN A 27 13.48 4.52 3.34
C GLN A 27 13.27 3.55 2.19
N VAL A 28 13.22 4.06 0.96
CA VAL A 28 12.86 3.28 -0.22
C VAL A 28 14.03 3.18 -1.18
N ASP A 29 14.64 4.30 -1.57
CA ASP A 29 15.70 4.29 -2.58
C ASP A 29 16.98 3.64 -2.06
N THR A 30 17.36 3.90 -0.81
CA THR A 30 18.49 3.21 -0.14
C THR A 30 18.28 1.69 -0.06
N LYS A 31 17.02 1.24 -0.12
CA LYS A 31 16.63 -0.17 -0.12
C LYS A 31 16.51 -0.74 -1.53
N GLY A 32 16.84 0.00 -2.59
CA GLY A 32 16.73 -0.46 -3.98
C GLY A 32 15.31 -0.39 -4.54
N GLY A 33 14.45 0.46 -3.96
CA GLY A 33 13.08 0.68 -4.40
C GLY A 33 12.03 -0.06 -3.56
N ILE A 34 10.76 0.34 -3.72
CA ILE A 34 9.66 -0.12 -2.86
C ILE A 34 9.45 -1.63 -2.93
N ARG A 35 9.66 -2.23 -4.11
CA ARG A 35 9.56 -3.68 -4.32
C ARG A 35 10.59 -4.43 -3.50
N ASN A 36 11.81 -3.93 -3.40
CA ASN A 36 12.86 -4.60 -2.63
C ASN A 36 12.69 -4.35 -1.13
N LYS A 37 12.25 -3.14 -0.74
CA LYS A 37 11.90 -2.82 0.66
C LYS A 37 10.83 -3.76 1.21
N TYR A 38 9.74 -3.97 0.45
CA TYR A 38 8.60 -4.80 0.84
C TYR A 38 8.58 -6.17 0.14
N LYS A 39 9.75 -6.74 -0.14
CA LYS A 39 9.88 -7.96 -0.93
C LYS A 39 9.01 -9.12 -0.41
N LEU A 40 9.09 -9.44 0.87
CA LEU A 40 8.34 -10.55 1.46
C LEU A 40 6.83 -10.31 1.42
N LEU A 41 6.40 -9.07 1.73
CA LEU A 41 5.00 -8.70 1.66
C LEU A 41 4.46 -8.77 0.23
N VAL A 42 5.22 -8.27 -0.76
CA VAL A 42 4.85 -8.34 -2.17
C VAL A 42 4.79 -9.79 -2.64
N GLU A 43 5.77 -10.62 -2.29
CA GLU A 43 5.77 -12.06 -2.63
C GLU A 43 4.57 -12.78 -2.03
N PHE A 44 4.24 -12.50 -0.76
CA PHE A 44 3.04 -13.04 -0.11
C PHE A 44 1.74 -12.63 -0.82
N LEU A 45 1.56 -11.33 -1.10
CA LEU A 45 0.34 -10.80 -1.73
C LEU A 45 0.21 -11.16 -3.22
N SER A 46 1.32 -11.51 -3.88
CA SER A 46 1.36 -11.99 -5.27
C SER A 46 1.45 -13.52 -5.37
N ASN A 47 1.28 -14.24 -4.26
CA ASN A 47 1.32 -15.70 -4.22
C ASN A 47 0.02 -16.33 -4.77
N HIS A 48 -0.33 -16.00 -6.02
CA HIS A 48 -1.44 -16.59 -6.74
C HIS A 48 -1.11 -16.61 -8.25
N PRO A 49 -1.46 -17.68 -9.00
CA PRO A 49 -1.10 -17.79 -10.43
C PRO A 49 -1.58 -16.63 -11.31
N ASN A 50 -2.73 -16.04 -10.95
CA ASN A 50 -3.31 -14.90 -11.69
C ASN A 50 -2.90 -13.53 -11.14
N ALA A 51 -2.10 -13.48 -10.07
CA ALA A 51 -1.65 -12.22 -9.49
C ALA A 51 -0.49 -11.65 -10.30
N ASN A 52 -0.62 -10.38 -10.69
CA ASN A 52 0.41 -9.66 -11.43
C ASN A 52 0.61 -8.28 -10.82
N ILE A 53 1.87 -7.84 -10.75
CA ILE A 53 2.18 -6.47 -10.38
C ILE A 53 1.86 -5.58 -11.59
N THR A 54 0.77 -4.82 -11.53
CA THR A 54 0.28 -4.00 -12.65
C THR A 54 0.82 -2.58 -12.64
N LYS A 55 1.29 -2.09 -11.49
CA LYS A 55 1.90 -0.76 -11.36
C LYS A 55 2.94 -0.74 -10.26
N ILE A 56 4.09 -0.12 -10.54
CA ILE A 56 5.14 0.18 -9.58
C ILE A 56 5.56 1.63 -9.77
N THR A 57 5.55 2.42 -8.71
CA THR A 57 6.18 3.75 -8.63
C THR A 57 7.21 3.72 -7.50
N ARG A 58 7.84 4.86 -7.20
CA ARG A 58 8.80 4.99 -6.11
C ARG A 58 8.19 4.64 -4.75
N ASP A 59 6.93 4.98 -4.54
CA ASP A 59 6.23 4.90 -3.26
C ASP A 59 4.98 4.03 -3.28
N TYR A 60 4.67 3.39 -4.41
CA TYR A 60 3.44 2.61 -4.55
C TYR A 60 3.65 1.34 -5.39
N ILE A 61 2.97 0.27 -4.98
CA ILE A 61 2.85 -0.99 -5.72
C ILE A 61 1.37 -1.36 -5.82
N LYS A 62 0.94 -1.77 -7.02
CA LYS A 62 -0.37 -2.39 -7.27
C LYS A 62 -0.19 -3.81 -7.74
N ILE A 63 -0.94 -4.73 -7.12
CA ILE A 63 -1.00 -6.14 -7.49
C ILE A 63 -2.47 -6.43 -7.81
N ASP A 64 -2.75 -6.83 -9.05
CA ASP A 64 -4.09 -7.23 -9.46
C ASP A 64 -4.12 -8.75 -9.68
N CYS A 65 -5.13 -9.40 -9.10
CA CYS A 65 -5.47 -10.80 -9.31
C CYS A 65 -6.88 -10.84 -9.89
N ILE A 66 -6.99 -11.10 -11.19
CA ILE A 66 -8.26 -11.05 -11.91
C ILE A 66 -8.64 -12.48 -12.35
N MET A 67 -9.86 -12.88 -12.01
CA MET A 67 -10.49 -14.13 -12.43
C MET A 67 -11.77 -13.81 -13.23
N GLN A 68 -12.42 -14.83 -13.81
CA GLN A 68 -13.58 -14.61 -14.69
C GLN A 68 -14.75 -13.89 -13.99
N THR A 69 -14.99 -14.18 -12.70
CA THR A 69 -16.14 -13.67 -11.94
C THR A 69 -15.75 -12.90 -10.69
N THR A 70 -14.46 -12.92 -10.31
CA THR A 70 -13.93 -12.30 -9.10
C THR A 70 -12.64 -11.56 -9.39
N SER A 71 -12.32 -10.58 -8.57
CA SER A 71 -11.05 -9.86 -8.66
C SER A 71 -10.57 -9.46 -7.27
N ALA A 72 -9.28 -9.55 -7.01
CA ALA A 72 -8.65 -9.01 -5.82
C ALA A 72 -7.50 -8.10 -6.22
N THR A 73 -7.48 -6.88 -5.70
CA THR A 73 -6.44 -5.89 -5.90
C THR A 73 -5.81 -5.58 -4.56
N TYR A 74 -4.49 -5.69 -4.49
CA TYR A 74 -3.71 -5.20 -3.36
C TYR A 74 -2.93 -3.95 -3.75
N GLU A 75 -2.94 -2.96 -2.88
CA GLU A 75 -2.14 -1.74 -3.03
C GLU A 75 -1.25 -1.57 -1.81
N ILE A 76 0.03 -1.28 -2.03
CA ILE A 76 0.98 -0.94 -0.99
C ILE A 76 1.43 0.49 -1.25
N LEU A 77 1.23 1.39 -0.28
CA LEU A 77 1.58 2.81 -0.37
C LEU A 77 2.51 3.20 0.79
N GLN A 78 3.70 3.70 0.45
CA GLN A 78 4.64 4.28 1.40
C GLN A 78 4.34 5.77 1.59
N ASN A 79 3.98 6.15 2.81
CA ASN A 79 3.73 7.54 3.21
C ASN A 79 4.59 7.91 4.42
N PHE A 80 5.65 8.69 4.19
CA PHE A 80 6.60 9.08 5.25
C PHE A 80 7.06 7.88 6.08
N ASN A 81 6.72 7.83 7.37
CA ASN A 81 7.08 6.73 8.29
C ASN A 81 5.99 5.66 8.41
N GLN A 82 5.04 5.62 7.48
CA GLN A 82 3.94 4.65 7.47
C GLN A 82 3.88 3.92 6.13
N VAL A 83 3.41 2.67 6.20
CA VAL A 83 3.01 1.90 5.03
C VAL A 83 1.54 1.54 5.15
N GLU A 84 0.78 1.86 4.13
CA GLU A 84 -0.63 1.53 4.03
C GLU A 84 -0.78 0.38 3.04
N VAL A 85 -1.53 -0.65 3.43
CA VAL A 85 -1.88 -1.77 2.57
C VAL A 85 -3.39 -1.75 2.41
N PHE A 86 -3.84 -1.84 1.16
CA PHE A 86 -5.26 -1.92 0.83
C PHE A 86 -5.53 -3.25 0.15
N TRP A 87 -6.68 -3.84 0.47
CA TRP A 87 -7.27 -4.94 -0.29
C TRP A 87 -8.62 -4.47 -0.80
N TYR A 88 -8.83 -4.62 -2.10
CA TYR A 88 -10.10 -4.40 -2.76
C TYR A 88 -10.50 -5.70 -3.43
N SER A 89 -11.67 -6.23 -3.13
CA SER A 89 -12.13 -7.47 -3.75
C SER A 89 -13.52 -7.31 -4.32
N ASN A 90 -13.75 -7.93 -5.46
CA ASN A 90 -15.07 -8.20 -6.00
C ASN A 90 -15.27 -9.71 -5.96
N LEU A 91 -16.19 -10.15 -5.10
CA LEU A 91 -16.52 -11.56 -4.89
C LEU A 91 -17.73 -12.00 -5.72
N GLY A 92 -17.98 -11.33 -6.86
CA GLY A 92 -19.09 -11.64 -7.76
C GLY A 92 -20.43 -11.31 -7.11
N LEU A 93 -21.21 -12.33 -6.77
CA LEU A 93 -22.53 -12.18 -6.16
C LEU A 93 -22.49 -11.56 -4.75
N MET A 94 -21.37 -11.71 -4.03
CA MET A 94 -21.20 -11.10 -2.70
C MET A 94 -20.85 -9.61 -2.77
N GLY A 95 -20.56 -9.08 -3.96
CA GLY A 95 -20.32 -7.66 -4.18
C GLY A 95 -18.87 -7.23 -3.91
N GLN A 96 -18.72 -5.94 -3.59
CA GLN A 96 -17.41 -5.30 -3.41
C GLN A 96 -17.04 -5.21 -1.93
N HIS A 97 -15.80 -5.55 -1.63
CA HIS A 97 -15.24 -5.61 -0.30
C HIS A 97 -13.93 -4.82 -0.26
N LYS A 98 -13.64 -4.23 0.91
CA LYS A 98 -12.42 -3.47 1.13
C LYS A 98 -11.90 -3.66 2.54
N LEU A 99 -10.60 -3.88 2.66
CA LEU A 99 -9.86 -3.78 3.92
C LEU A 99 -8.68 -2.82 3.76
N LYS A 100 -8.29 -2.21 4.87
CA LYS A 100 -7.17 -1.27 4.95
C LYS A 100 -6.37 -1.57 6.20
N TRP A 101 -5.06 -1.66 6.04
CA TRP A 101 -4.10 -1.75 7.12
C TRP A 101 -3.12 -0.58 7.06
N SER A 102 -2.69 -0.12 8.22
CA SER A 102 -1.68 0.94 8.36
C SER A 102 -0.64 0.47 9.36
N PHE A 103 0.62 0.44 8.94
CA PHE A 103 1.74 0.00 9.75
C PHE A 103 2.79 1.10 9.86
N ASN A 104 3.59 1.05 10.93
CA ASN A 104 4.80 1.85 10.99
C ASN A 104 5.82 1.27 10.00
N SER A 105 6.66 2.12 9.40
CA SER A 105 7.71 1.67 8.46
C SER A 105 8.76 0.76 9.11
N ASN A 106 8.84 0.74 10.45
CA ASN A 106 9.72 -0.14 11.21
C ASN A 106 9.06 -1.48 11.59
N THR A 107 7.76 -1.66 11.33
CA THR A 107 7.09 -2.95 11.54
C THR A 107 7.72 -4.01 10.63
N SER A 108 7.94 -5.23 11.14
CA SER A 108 8.52 -6.30 10.33
C SER A 108 7.52 -6.79 9.28
N GLN A 109 8.00 -7.27 8.13
CA GLN A 109 7.10 -7.73 7.06
C GLN A 109 6.33 -8.99 7.50
N GLU A 110 6.93 -9.84 8.33
CA GLU A 110 6.31 -11.02 8.90
C GLU A 110 5.11 -10.63 9.77
N GLN A 111 5.24 -9.60 10.60
CA GLN A 111 4.14 -9.08 11.42
C GLN A 111 3.02 -8.47 10.55
N MET A 112 3.38 -7.78 9.46
CA MET A 112 2.39 -7.27 8.51
C MET A 112 1.61 -8.43 7.86
N ILE A 113 2.32 -9.46 7.39
CA ILE A 113 1.75 -10.65 6.76
C ILE A 113 0.84 -11.38 7.74
N GLU A 114 1.30 -11.64 8.96
CA GLU A 114 0.51 -12.31 10.00
C GLU A 114 -0.80 -11.57 10.26
N LYS A 115 -0.74 -10.25 10.42
CA LYS A 115 -1.93 -9.43 10.65
C LYS A 115 -2.87 -9.44 9.44
N ILE A 116 -2.36 -9.25 8.23
CA ILE A 116 -3.17 -9.24 7.01
C ILE A 116 -3.84 -10.61 6.81
N HIS A 117 -3.08 -11.69 6.95
CA HIS A 117 -3.59 -13.04 6.78
C HIS A 117 -4.69 -13.36 7.80
N LYS A 118 -4.46 -13.03 9.08
CA LYS A 118 -5.47 -13.20 10.12
C LYS A 118 -6.74 -12.40 9.83
N ASP A 119 -6.60 -11.11 9.54
CA ASP A 119 -7.75 -10.24 9.31
C ASP A 119 -8.54 -10.66 8.04
N LEU A 120 -7.87 -11.20 7.01
CA LEU A 120 -8.52 -11.77 5.83
C LEU A 120 -9.29 -13.05 6.16
N ASN A 121 -8.68 -13.99 6.90
CA ASN A 121 -9.36 -15.23 7.31
C ASN A 121 -10.59 -14.92 8.18
N ASP A 122 -10.44 -14.05 9.19
CA ASP A 122 -11.54 -13.60 10.06
C ASP A 122 -12.67 -12.91 9.24
N TYR A 123 -12.33 -12.30 8.11
CA TYR A 123 -13.30 -11.67 7.22
C TYR A 123 -14.04 -12.70 6.35
N GLU A 124 -13.30 -13.65 5.77
CA GLU A 124 -13.87 -14.75 4.99
C GLU A 124 -14.83 -15.60 5.85
N GLU A 125 -14.45 -15.93 7.09
CA GLU A 125 -15.31 -16.67 8.03
C GLU A 125 -16.61 -15.93 8.39
N ARG A 126 -16.67 -14.60 8.25
CA ARG A 126 -17.89 -13.82 8.49
C ARG A 126 -18.78 -13.71 7.26
N LEU A 127 -18.23 -13.98 6.08
CA LEU A 127 -18.96 -13.92 4.81
C LEU A 127 -19.67 -15.25 4.48
N PHE A 128 -19.19 -16.37 5.02
CA PHE A 128 -19.74 -17.71 4.85
C PHE A 128 -20.46 -18.20 6.11
#